data_AF-A0A7Y3HW21-F1
#
_entry.id   AF-A0A7Y3HW21-F1
#
_cell.length_a   1.000
_cell.length_b   1.000
_cell.length_c   1.000
_cell.angle_alpha   90.00
_cell.angle_beta   90.00
_cell.angle_gamma   90.00
#
_symmetry.space_group_name_H-M   'P 1'
#
loop_
_entity.id
_entity.type
_entity.pdbx_description
1 polymer ?
#
loop_
_entity_poly.entity_id
_entity_poly.type
_entity_poly.pdbx_seq_one_letter_code
_entity_poly.pdbx_strand_id
1 'polypeptide(L)'
;MKNKRLLLILTIVLTLLLVPFIAMQFTSEVNWELGDFVIAGVLLLVTGLMVELVLRKTSNKYRFPVLAAIVLLFLLVWAELAVGIFGTPFAGS
;
A
#
# COMPACT_ATOMS: atom_id res chain seq x y z
N MET A 1 -0.89 -25.03 7.01
CA MET A 1 -0.11 -23.77 7.14
C MET A 1 -0.84 -22.56 6.49
N LYS A 2 -2.09 -22.27 6.85
CA LYS A 2 -2.96 -21.34 6.08
C LYS A 2 -2.74 -19.83 6.32
N ASN A 3 -2.00 -19.44 7.36
CA ASN A 3 -1.88 -18.03 7.79
C ASN A 3 -0.49 -17.40 7.58
N LYS A 4 0.51 -18.16 7.11
CA LYS A 4 1.88 -17.65 6.93
C LYS A 4 1.94 -16.45 5.96
N ARG A 5 1.15 -16.50 4.87
CA ARG A 5 1.10 -15.43 3.87
C ARG A 5 0.42 -14.16 4.42
N LEU A 6 -0.62 -14.31 5.24
CA LEU A 6 -1.26 -13.18 5.90
C LEU A 6 -0.30 -12.51 6.91
N LEU A 7 0.39 -13.31 7.73
CA LEU A 7 1.41 -12.81 8.64
C LEU A 7 2.51 -12.06 7.88
N LEU A 8 2.98 -12.62 6.77
CA LEU A 8 3.98 -11.98 5.93
C LEU A 8 3.49 -10.63 5.38
N ILE A 9 2.23 -10.54 4.91
CA ILE A 9 1.64 -9.26 4.48
C ILE A 9 1.62 -8.25 5.63
N LEU A 10 1.13 -8.65 6.80
CA LEU A 10 1.07 -7.77 7.98
C LEU A 10 2.46 -7.28 8.41
N THR A 11 3.45 -8.17 8.43
CA THR A 11 4.83 -7.81 8.73
C THR A 11 5.40 -6.85 7.68
N ILE A 12 5.15 -7.07 6.39
CA ILE A 12 5.58 -6.13 5.34
C ILE A 12 4.93 -4.77 5.52
N VAL A 13 3.62 -4.70 5.76
CA VAL A 13 2.91 -3.43 5.97
C VAL A 13 3.50 -2.67 7.16
N LEU A 14 3.69 -3.35 8.29
CA LEU A 14 4.30 -2.73 9.48
C LEU A 14 5.73 -2.24 9.21
N THR A 15 6.57 -3.07 8.58
CA THR A 15 7.95 -2.69 8.25
C THR A 15 8.00 -1.50 7.30
N LEU A 16 7.09 -1.42 6.31
CA LEU A 16 7.02 -0.27 5.41
C LEU A 16 6.58 1.01 6.13
N LEU A 17 5.60 0.93 7.03
CA LEU A 17 5.15 2.08 7.82
C LEU A 17 6.16 2.52 8.88
N LEU A 18 7.06 1.63 9.31
CA LEU A 18 8.16 2.03 10.18
C LEU A 18 9.14 2.99 9.48
N VAL A 19 9.25 2.95 8.15
CA VAL A 19 10.15 3.86 7.40
C VAL A 19 9.79 5.33 7.65
N PRO A 20 8.56 5.82 7.35
CA PRO A 20 8.18 7.19 7.64
C PRO A 20 8.19 7.46 9.15
N PHE A 21 7.72 6.52 9.99
CA PHE A 21 7.73 6.71 11.44
C PHE A 21 9.11 7.02 12.00
N ILE A 22 10.11 6.23 11.59
CA ILE A 22 11.51 6.41 11.96
C ILE A 22 12.05 7.71 11.35
N ALA A 23 11.75 8.00 10.08
CA ALA A 23 12.21 9.22 9.40
C ALA A 23 11.77 10.50 10.14
N MET A 24 10.52 10.56 10.61
CA MET A 24 10.01 11.69 11.41
C MET A 24 10.76 11.92 12.72
N GLN A 25 11.47 10.90 13.24
CA GLN A 25 12.30 11.07 14.45
C GLN A 25 13.63 11.78 14.16
N PHE A 26 14.04 11.84 12.89
CA PHE A 26 15.31 12.42 12.46
C PHE A 26 15.16 13.71 11.64
N THR A 27 14.02 13.92 10.98
CA THR A 27 13.78 15.08 10.12
C THR A 27 12.32 15.53 10.17
N SER A 28 12.09 16.83 10.01
CA SER A 28 10.76 17.42 9.83
C SER A 28 10.30 17.45 8.36
N GLU A 29 11.12 16.96 7.42
CA GLU A 29 10.74 16.84 6.00
C GLU A 29 9.64 15.80 5.77
N VAL A 30 9.60 14.77 6.60
CA VAL A 30 8.48 13.83 6.67
C VAL A 30 7.63 14.28 7.85
N ASN A 31 6.36 14.60 7.61
CA ASN A 31 5.43 15.04 8.65
C ASN A 31 4.07 14.36 8.45
N TRP A 32 4.03 13.06 8.73
CA TRP A 32 2.81 12.26 8.64
C TRP A 32 2.03 12.34 9.95
N GLU A 33 0.75 12.66 9.85
CA GLU A 33 -0.20 12.53 10.94
C GLU A 33 -0.62 11.08 11.13
N LEU A 34 -1.28 10.78 12.26
CA LEU A 34 -1.83 9.44 12.52
C LEU A 34 -2.79 8.99 11.40
N GLY A 35 -3.52 9.94 10.79
CA GLY A 35 -4.39 9.68 9.65
C GLY A 35 -3.63 9.09 8.45
N ASP A 36 -2.45 9.60 8.15
CA ASP A 36 -1.62 9.14 7.03
C ASP A 36 -1.15 7.70 7.24
N PHE A 37 -0.75 7.36 8.46
CA PHE A 37 -0.38 5.97 8.81
C PHE A 37 -1.56 5.01 8.64
N VAL A 38 -2.77 5.42 9.03
CA VAL A 38 -3.97 4.60 8.88
C VAL A 38 -4.32 4.43 7.41
N ILE A 39 -4.34 5.51 6.62
CA ILE A 39 -4.65 5.49 5.19
C ILE A 39 -3.63 4.64 4.44
N ALA A 40 -2.33 4.88 4.63
CA ALA A 40 -1.26 4.12 4.01
C ALA A 40 -1.30 2.64 4.44
N GLY A 41 -1.56 2.37 5.73
CA GLY A 41 -1.72 1.02 6.25
C GLY A 41 -2.87 0.25 5.61
N VAL A 42 -4.04 0.87 5.51
CA VAL A 42 -5.21 0.29 4.82
C VAL A 42 -4.91 0.05 3.34
N LEU A 43 -4.31 1.03 2.66
CA LEU A 43 -3.96 0.92 1.23
C LEU A 43 -2.99 -0.24 0.97
N LEU A 44 -1.92 -0.36 1.76
CA LEU A 44 -0.95 -1.45 1.66
C LEU A 44 -1.57 -2.81 1.97
N LEU A 45 -2.38 -2.89 3.03
CA LEU A 45 -3.02 -4.12 3.45
C LEU A 45 -4.01 -4.63 2.41
N VAL A 46 -4.89 -3.75 1.91
CA VAL A 46 -5.87 -4.07 0.87
C VAL A 46 -5.14 -4.53 -0.41
N THR A 47 -4.07 -3.84 -0.80
CA THR A 47 -3.27 -4.22 -1.97
C THR A 47 -2.62 -5.60 -1.78
N GLY A 48 -2.00 -5.86 -0.64
CA GLY A 48 -1.40 -7.15 -0.31
C GLY A 48 -2.42 -8.30 -0.31
N LEU A 49 -3.63 -8.06 0.22
CA LEU A 49 -4.73 -9.02 0.18
C LEU A 49 -5.24 -9.27 -1.24
N MET A 50 -5.37 -8.24 -2.07
CA MET A 50 -5.74 -8.40 -3.49
C MET A 50 -4.71 -9.24 -4.25
N VAL A 51 -3.42 -8.96 -4.06
CA VAL A 51 -2.32 -9.77 -4.64
C VAL A 51 -2.42 -11.22 -4.18
N GLU A 52 -2.64 -11.46 -2.89
CA GLU A 52 -2.83 -12.81 -2.33
C GLU A 52 -4.01 -13.53 -2.97
N LEU A 53 -5.14 -12.85 -3.17
CA LEU A 53 -6.34 -13.40 -3.79
C LEU A 53 -6.09 -13.79 -5.25
N VAL A 54 -5.41 -12.93 -6.02
CA VAL A 54 -5.04 -13.22 -7.42
C VAL A 54 -4.10 -14.41 -7.50
N LEU A 55 -3.12 -14.48 -6.60
CA LEU A 55 -2.21 -15.63 -6.52
C LEU A 55 -2.92 -16.92 -6.12
N ARG A 56 -4.04 -16.86 -5.39
CA ARG A 56 -4.81 -18.05 -5.00
C ARG A 56 -5.83 -18.49 -6.04
N LYS A 57 -6.53 -17.56 -6.68
CA LYS A 57 -7.75 -17.84 -7.47
C LYS A 57 -7.58 -17.66 -8.98
N THR A 58 -6.57 -16.93 -9.43
CA THR A 58 -6.40 -16.62 -10.86
C THR A 58 -5.46 -17.61 -11.54
N SER A 59 -5.83 -18.05 -12.74
CA SER A 59 -4.99 -18.92 -13.58
C SER A 59 -3.71 -18.21 -14.02
N ASN A 60 -2.63 -18.96 -14.26
CA ASN A 60 -1.32 -18.39 -14.62
C ASN A 60 -1.37 -17.47 -15.85
N LYS A 61 -2.28 -17.74 -16.80
CA LYS A 61 -2.45 -16.92 -18.02
C LYS A 61 -2.86 -15.48 -17.72
N TYR A 62 -3.71 -15.26 -16.72
CA TYR A 62 -4.21 -13.92 -16.37
C TYR A 62 -3.57 -13.34 -15.11
N ARG A 63 -2.74 -14.12 -14.41
CA ARG A 63 -2.12 -13.71 -13.16
C ARG A 63 -1.23 -12.47 -13.32
N PHE A 64 -0.34 -12.46 -14.30
CA PHE A 64 0.58 -11.34 -14.52
C PHE A 64 -0.13 -10.02 -14.87
N PRO A 65 -1.02 -9.95 -15.89
CA PRO A 65 -1.68 -8.69 -16.23
C PRO A 65 -2.57 -8.16 -15.09
N VAL A 66 -3.24 -9.04 -14.33
CA VAL A 66 -4.06 -8.62 -13.19
C VAL A 66 -3.19 -8.09 -12.04
N LEU A 67 -2.05 -8.72 -11.75
CA LEU A 67 -1.10 -8.21 -10.75
C LEU A 67 -0.53 -6.85 -11.16
N ALA A 68 -0.15 -6.70 -12.43
CA ALA A 68 0.34 -5.43 -12.96
C ALA A 68 -0.71 -4.32 -12.82
N ALA A 69 -1.99 -4.61 -13.13
CA ALA A 69 -3.08 -3.67 -12.96
C ALA A 69 -3.30 -3.28 -11.49
N ILE A 70 -3.24 -4.22 -10.55
CA ILE A 70 -3.35 -3.93 -9.11
C ILE A 70 -2.22 -3.02 -8.64
N VAL A 71 -0.97 -3.31 -9.06
CA VAL A 71 0.19 -2.50 -8.69
C VAL A 71 0.09 -1.10 -9.30
N LEU A 72 -0.32 -0.97 -10.56
CA LEU A 72 -0.56 0.32 -11.19
C LEU A 72 -1.63 1.13 -10.44
N LEU A 73 -2.75 0.50 -10.10
CA LEU A 73 -3.82 1.15 -9.35
C LEU A 73 -3.33 1.61 -7.96
N PHE A 74 -2.58 0.78 -7.26
CA PHE A 74 -1.94 1.14 -5.99
C PHE A 74 -1.05 2.38 -6.16
N LEU A 75 -0.18 2.41 -7.18
CA LEU A 75 0.70 3.54 -7.43
C LEU A 75 -0.06 4.82 -7.77
N LEU A 76 -1.14 4.73 -8.55
CA LEU A 76 -1.98 5.88 -8.89
C LEU A 76 -2.69 6.45 -7.66
N VAL A 77 -3.27 5.58 -6.82
CA VAL A 77 -3.93 5.99 -5.57
C VAL A 77 -2.91 6.61 -4.62
N TRP A 78 -1.73 5.98 -4.47
CA TRP A 78 -0.66 6.53 -3.65
C TRP A 78 -0.22 7.91 -4.16
N ALA A 79 0.00 8.06 -5.47
CA ALA A 79 0.46 9.31 -6.05
C ALA A 79 -0.58 10.42 -5.92
N GLU A 80 -1.88 10.10 -6.01
CA GLU A 80 -2.94 11.06 -5.72
C GLU A 80 -2.94 11.48 -4.25
N LEU A 81 -2.87 10.53 -3.32
CA LEU A 81 -2.86 10.82 -1.89
C LEU A 81 -1.59 11.56 -1.45
N ALA A 82 -0.45 11.33 -2.09
CA ALA A 82 0.83 11.92 -1.71
C ALA A 82 1.13 13.25 -2.42
N VAL A 83 0.77 13.37 -3.71
CA VAL A 83 1.17 14.50 -4.56
C VAL A 83 -0.03 15.21 -5.19
N GLY A 84 -1.21 14.58 -5.24
CA GLY A 84 -2.41 15.20 -5.80
C GLY A 84 -2.38 15.38 -7.32
N ILE A 85 -1.82 14.40 -8.05
CA ILE A 85 -1.61 14.48 -9.51
C ILE A 85 -2.90 14.81 -10.30
N PHE A 86 -4.05 14.33 -9.83
CA PHE A 86 -5.33 14.51 -10.49
C PHE A 86 -6.15 15.70 -9.95
N GLY A 87 -5.68 16.37 -8.88
CA GLY A 87 -6.36 17.51 -8.28
C GLY A 87 -7.75 17.18 -7.73
N THR A 88 -7.96 15.95 -7.24
CA THR A 88 -9.24 15.56 -6.66
C THR A 88 -9.37 16.07 -5.22
N PRO A 89 -10.58 16.07 -4.62
CA PRO A 89 -10.75 16.41 -3.20
C PRO A 89 -10.02 15.47 -2.23
N PHE A 90 -9.50 14.34 -2.72
CA PHE A 90 -8.70 13.39 -1.94
C PHE A 90 -7.19 13.62 -2.08
N ALA A 91 -6.77 14.58 -2.90
CA ALA A 91 -5.37 14.94 -3.05
C ALA A 91 -4.75 15.31 -1.69
N GLY A 92 -3.51 14.88 -1.46
CA GLY A 92 -2.76 15.20 -0.24
C GLY A 92 -2.65 16.71 -0.03
N SER A 93 -3.04 17.17 1.16
CA SER A 93 -2.95 18.56 1.62
C SER A 93 -1.77 18.76 2.55
#